data_AF-A0A2S6GVH0-F1
#
_entry.id   AF-A0A2S6GVH0-F1
#
_cell.length_a   1.000
_cell.length_b   1.000
_cell.length_c   1.000
_cell.angle_alpha   90.00
_cell.angle_beta   90.00
_cell.angle_gamma   90.00
#
_symmetry.space_group_name_H-M   'P 1'
#
loop_
_entity.id
_entity.type
_entity.pdbx_description
1 polymer ?
#
loop_
_entity_poly.entity_id
_entity_poly.type
_entity_poly.pdbx_seq_one_letter_code
_entity_poly.pdbx_strand_id
1 'polypeptide(L)'
;MTVTPGVATEPDFTIVTPPRSAFRRKRFLGPFVPAAIIGLVGLIVLWAGGMVTLPFREVVVVTGRTASKGEFFADAEVKRILMSEGIQVDFDRAGSREIVTGAIDDLDFVFPSGQPAALQLRQRWDATHAPAKVFKPFFSPIVLATYRDYAEALVGAGVGAPQPSTGEPLYFNLPMKPFIDKIRTDTWEKLDPDLRNGNRVLAQTSDICSSNSAATYLGLVAFVENGNTIPQTEAEAVDLANRIKPLLTAQGLPGDDMSRSYLAPDGQGLAPIAVIYEHQYLAHQVRVRAQTGSLDTRRVLLYPAAQVQAVPEFIALTPAGERVGRLITEDPRLRRRALELGFRVFESDDTLTTGQFTTFLNQQGVPVPSSGVGDTETFLPALPLLEKMITTVGECPPPRR
;
A
#
# COMPACT_ATOMS: atom_id res chain seq x y z
N MET A 1 44.78 -101.24 22.98
CA MET A 1 45.44 -99.99 23.41
C MET A 1 46.67 -99.77 22.55
N THR A 2 46.68 -98.67 21.79
CA THR A 2 47.78 -97.91 21.14
C THR A 2 47.33 -97.46 19.75
N VAL A 3 47.17 -96.15 19.59
CA VAL A 3 46.85 -95.45 18.34
C VAL A 3 48.17 -94.97 17.75
N THR A 4 48.41 -95.29 16.48
CA THR A 4 49.54 -94.74 15.70
C THR A 4 48.99 -93.67 14.76
N PRO A 5 49.58 -92.46 14.67
CA PRO A 5 48.96 -91.34 13.98
C PRO A 5 49.22 -91.40 12.47
N GLY A 6 48.15 -91.32 11.67
CA GLY A 6 48.23 -91.03 10.25
C GLY A 6 48.42 -89.55 10.02
N VAL A 7 49.48 -89.18 9.29
CA VAL A 7 49.79 -87.81 8.88
C VAL A 7 48.72 -87.34 7.89
N ALA A 8 47.84 -86.45 8.34
CA ALA A 8 47.00 -85.66 7.45
C ALA A 8 47.81 -84.42 7.02
N THR A 9 48.04 -84.29 5.72
CA THR A 9 48.61 -83.08 5.11
C THR A 9 47.68 -81.89 5.36
N GLU A 10 48.22 -80.85 5.98
CA GLU A 10 47.54 -79.59 6.30
C GLU A 10 47.20 -78.82 5.01
N PRO A 11 45.97 -78.27 4.86
CA PRO A 11 45.62 -77.45 3.70
C PRO A 11 46.34 -76.09 3.77
N ASP A 12 47.04 -75.75 2.69
CA ASP A 12 47.78 -74.50 2.55
C ASP A 12 46.82 -73.30 2.45
N PHE A 13 46.85 -72.42 3.46
CA PHE A 13 46.04 -71.19 3.50
C PHE A 13 46.74 -70.08 2.73
N THR A 14 46.39 -69.89 1.45
CA THR A 14 46.80 -68.69 0.72
C THR A 14 45.98 -67.48 1.16
N ILE A 15 46.62 -66.53 1.84
CA ILE A 15 46.05 -65.23 2.19
C ILE A 15 45.81 -64.42 0.90
N VAL A 16 44.56 -64.31 0.47
CA VAL A 16 44.17 -63.38 -0.61
C VAL A 16 44.12 -61.97 -0.03
N THR A 17 45.10 -61.13 -0.36
CA THR A 17 45.07 -59.69 0.00
C THR A 17 43.76 -59.06 -0.50
N PRO A 18 43.01 -58.32 0.35
CA PRO A 18 41.76 -57.68 -0.07
C PRO A 18 42.03 -56.64 -1.17
N PRO A 19 41.13 -56.48 -2.16
CA PRO A 19 41.33 -55.52 -3.24
C PRO A 19 41.39 -54.10 -2.66
N ARG A 20 42.40 -53.31 -3.08
CA ARG A 20 42.56 -51.90 -2.70
C ARG A 20 41.25 -51.13 -2.92
N SER A 21 40.80 -50.39 -1.90
CA SER A 21 39.51 -49.68 -1.91
C SER A 21 39.34 -48.83 -3.16
N ALA A 22 38.18 -48.96 -3.82
CA ALA A 22 37.89 -48.26 -5.08
C ALA A 22 38.00 -46.73 -4.94
N PHE A 23 37.68 -46.21 -3.75
CA PHE A 23 37.74 -44.79 -3.40
C PHE A 23 39.15 -44.18 -3.43
N ARG A 24 40.22 -44.98 -3.34
CA ARG A 24 41.61 -44.51 -3.43
C ARG A 24 42.19 -44.59 -4.84
N ARG A 25 41.43 -45.05 -5.85
CA ARG A 25 41.90 -45.10 -7.23
C ARG A 25 41.87 -43.68 -7.82
N LYS A 26 42.98 -43.23 -8.43
CA LYS A 26 43.11 -41.91 -9.08
C LYS A 26 41.95 -41.61 -10.06
N ARG A 27 41.41 -42.63 -10.73
CA ARG A 27 40.26 -42.50 -11.63
C ARG A 27 38.93 -42.15 -10.94
N PHE A 28 38.76 -42.49 -9.67
CA PHE A 28 37.55 -42.18 -8.89
C PHE A 28 37.60 -40.77 -8.28
N LEU A 29 38.79 -40.28 -7.92
CA LEU A 29 39.00 -38.94 -7.36
C LEU A 29 39.10 -37.84 -8.44
N GLY A 30 39.53 -38.20 -9.65
CA GLY A 30 39.70 -37.26 -10.78
C GLY A 30 38.50 -36.32 -11.06
N PRO A 31 37.24 -36.79 -11.02
CA PRO A 31 36.07 -35.94 -11.24
C PRO A 31 35.79 -34.93 -10.11
N PHE A 32 36.29 -35.17 -8.90
CA PHE A 32 36.06 -34.31 -7.73
C PHE A 32 37.13 -33.23 -7.57
N VAL A 33 38.29 -33.36 -8.23
CA VAL A 33 39.37 -32.37 -8.19
C VAL A 33 38.92 -30.99 -8.70
N PRO A 34 38.20 -30.85 -9.83
CA PRO A 34 37.70 -29.55 -10.28
C PRO A 34 36.75 -28.90 -9.27
N ALA A 35 35.83 -29.67 -8.68
CA ALA A 35 34.89 -29.18 -7.67
C ALA A 35 35.62 -28.73 -6.40
N ALA A 36 36.62 -29.48 -5.95
CA ALA A 36 37.46 -29.11 -4.81
C ALA A 36 38.27 -27.84 -5.07
N ILE A 37 38.82 -27.68 -6.28
CA ILE A 37 39.52 -26.46 -6.69
C ILE A 37 38.57 -25.26 -6.73
N ILE A 38 37.36 -25.40 -7.30
CA ILE A 38 36.36 -24.33 -7.30
C ILE A 38 35.96 -23.93 -5.87
N GLY A 39 35.73 -24.91 -5.00
CA GLY A 39 35.44 -24.66 -3.58
C GLY A 39 36.58 -23.95 -2.86
N LEU A 40 37.83 -24.37 -3.11
CA LEU A 40 39.03 -23.76 -2.52
C LEU A 40 39.25 -22.33 -3.04
N VAL A 41 39.08 -22.11 -4.34
CA VAL A 41 39.18 -20.78 -4.95
C VAL A 41 38.08 -19.86 -4.39
N GLY A 42 36.85 -20.35 -4.27
CA GLY A 42 35.76 -19.60 -3.63
C GLY A 42 36.10 -19.22 -2.18
N LEU A 43 36.65 -20.16 -1.40
CA LEU A 43 37.09 -19.90 -0.03
C LEU A 43 38.23 -18.86 0.03
N ILE A 44 39.23 -18.97 -0.84
CA ILE A 44 40.36 -18.02 -0.92
C ILE A 44 39.87 -16.63 -1.32
N VAL A 45 38.94 -16.53 -2.28
CA VAL A 45 38.34 -15.25 -2.69
C VAL A 45 37.54 -14.63 -1.55
N LEU A 46 36.73 -15.41 -0.82
CA LEU A 46 36.00 -14.92 0.35
C LEU A 46 36.95 -14.47 1.47
N TRP A 47 38.06 -15.19 1.68
CA TRP A 47 39.03 -14.88 2.72
C TRP A 47 39.87 -13.65 2.38
N ALA A 48 40.40 -13.56 1.15
CA ALA A 48 41.14 -12.40 0.66
C ALA A 48 40.26 -11.14 0.54
N GLY A 49 38.96 -11.30 0.28
CA GLY A 49 37.98 -10.22 0.26
C GLY A 49 37.50 -9.76 1.64
N GLY A 50 37.99 -10.33 2.75
CA GLY A 50 37.56 -10.00 4.11
C GLY A 50 36.11 -10.41 4.43
N MET A 51 35.46 -11.18 3.55
CA MET A 51 34.06 -11.58 3.69
C MET A 51 33.87 -12.76 4.66
N VAL A 52 34.93 -13.56 4.90
CA VAL A 52 34.92 -14.65 5.89
C VAL A 52 34.79 -14.14 7.33
N THR A 53 35.22 -12.89 7.58
CA THR A 53 35.18 -12.25 8.91
C THR A 53 34.07 -11.21 9.06
N LEU A 54 33.25 -10.98 8.03
CA LEU A 54 32.08 -10.13 8.20
C LEU A 54 31.16 -10.83 9.20
N PRO A 55 30.81 -10.20 10.33
CA PRO A 55 29.77 -10.75 11.19
C PRO A 55 28.55 -10.93 10.30
N PHE A 56 27.95 -12.12 10.31
CA PHE A 56 26.61 -12.30 9.74
C PHE A 56 25.76 -11.21 10.37
N ARG A 57 25.41 -10.17 9.60
CA ARG A 57 24.52 -9.12 10.09
C ARG A 57 23.22 -9.82 10.42
N GLU A 58 22.90 -9.90 11.70
CA GLU A 58 21.66 -10.48 12.17
C GLU A 58 20.52 -9.71 11.52
N VAL A 59 19.74 -10.41 10.70
CA VAL A 59 18.56 -9.84 10.05
C VAL A 59 17.41 -9.94 11.03
N VAL A 60 16.90 -8.78 11.46
CA VAL A 60 15.72 -8.71 12.32
C VAL A 60 14.49 -8.79 11.43
N VAL A 61 13.68 -9.83 11.62
CA VAL A 61 12.35 -9.91 11.01
C VAL A 61 11.39 -9.09 11.86
N VAL A 62 10.76 -8.09 11.25
CA VAL A 62 9.82 -7.19 11.89
C VAL A 62 8.43 -7.49 11.34
N THR A 63 7.53 -7.97 12.18
CA THR A 63 6.18 -8.38 11.77
C THR A 63 5.19 -7.23 11.90
N GLY A 64 4.25 -7.11 10.96
CA GLY A 64 3.22 -6.10 11.10
C GLY A 64 1.98 -6.34 10.26
N ARG A 65 1.00 -5.46 10.45
CA ARG A 65 -0.23 -5.49 9.65
C ARG A 65 -0.47 -4.13 9.01
N THR A 66 -0.73 -4.15 7.71
CA THR A 66 -0.85 -2.92 6.90
C THR A 66 -2.15 -2.92 6.11
N ALA A 67 -2.67 -1.72 5.83
CA ALA A 67 -3.77 -1.54 4.90
C ALA A 67 -3.23 -1.10 3.53
N SER A 68 -3.89 -0.16 2.84
CA SER A 68 -3.51 0.30 1.49
C SER A 68 -2.09 0.87 1.38
N LYS A 69 -1.44 1.24 2.49
CA LYS A 69 -0.04 1.71 2.50
C LYS A 69 1.00 0.59 2.54
N GLY A 70 0.57 -0.67 2.64
CA GLY A 70 1.44 -1.84 2.56
C GLY A 70 2.14 -2.02 1.22
N GLU A 71 1.67 -1.36 0.15
CA GLU A 71 2.36 -1.38 -1.15
C GLU A 71 3.77 -0.80 -1.08
N PHE A 72 4.01 0.15 -0.18
CA PHE A 72 5.35 0.66 0.11
C PHE A 72 6.30 -0.46 0.55
N PHE A 73 5.89 -1.31 1.51
CA PHE A 73 6.71 -2.43 1.97
C PHE A 73 6.77 -3.59 0.97
N ALA A 74 5.82 -3.67 0.03
CA ALA A 74 5.84 -4.65 -1.04
C ALA A 74 6.88 -4.31 -2.13
N ASP A 75 7.26 -3.04 -2.26
CA ASP A 75 8.20 -2.56 -3.27
C ASP A 75 9.61 -3.18 -3.11
N ALA A 76 10.18 -3.63 -4.22
CA ALA A 76 11.45 -4.35 -4.21
C ALA A 76 12.62 -3.48 -3.74
N GLU A 77 12.61 -2.18 -4.06
CA GLU A 77 13.67 -1.26 -3.66
C GLU A 77 13.57 -0.91 -2.18
N VAL A 78 12.34 -0.72 -1.66
CA VAL A 78 12.11 -0.56 -0.22
C VAL A 78 12.63 -1.78 0.55
N LYS A 79 12.30 -3.01 0.12
CA LYS A 79 12.82 -4.25 0.73
C LYS A 79 14.34 -4.30 0.70
N ARG A 80 14.95 -3.92 -0.42
CA ARG A 80 16.42 -3.90 -0.57
C ARG A 80 17.07 -2.90 0.37
N ILE A 81 16.50 -1.70 0.51
CA ILE A 81 17.01 -0.66 1.40
C ILE A 81 16.90 -1.12 2.86
N LEU A 82 15.72 -1.63 3.29
CA LEU A 82 15.53 -2.14 4.64
C LEU A 82 16.45 -3.33 4.95
N MET A 83 16.65 -4.24 3.98
CA MET A 83 17.58 -5.36 4.14
C MET A 83 19.04 -4.88 4.28
N SER A 84 19.43 -3.79 3.60
CA SER A 84 20.76 -3.18 3.79
C SER A 84 20.96 -2.62 5.21
N GLU A 85 19.87 -2.29 5.89
CA GLU A 85 19.80 -1.92 7.31
C GLU A 85 19.63 -3.15 8.23
N GLY A 86 19.68 -4.37 7.71
CA GLY A 86 19.50 -5.61 8.50
C GLY A 86 18.06 -5.80 8.99
N ILE A 87 17.08 -5.29 8.26
CA ILE A 87 15.65 -5.45 8.55
C ILE A 87 14.97 -6.18 7.41
N GLN A 88 14.20 -7.20 7.75
CA GLN A 88 13.19 -7.76 6.87
C GLN A 88 11.81 -7.45 7.44
N VAL A 89 10.97 -6.76 6.68
CA VAL A 89 9.57 -6.54 7.08
C VAL A 89 8.73 -7.68 6.53
N ASP A 90 8.07 -8.40 7.43
CA ASP A 90 7.04 -9.38 7.11
C ASP A 90 5.67 -8.81 7.50
N PHE A 91 4.69 -8.87 6.61
CA PHE A 91 3.42 -8.22 6.89
C PHE A 91 2.22 -8.84 6.20
N ASP A 92 1.10 -8.80 6.92
CA ASP A 92 -0.21 -9.13 6.38
C ASP A 92 -0.96 -7.88 5.91
N ARG A 93 -1.83 -8.07 4.92
CA ARG A 93 -2.77 -7.03 4.46
C ARG A 93 -4.14 -7.24 5.09
N ALA A 94 -4.72 -6.17 5.61
CA ALA A 94 -6.08 -6.15 6.12
C ALA A 94 -6.73 -4.78 5.87
N GLY A 95 -8.06 -4.72 5.84
CA GLY A 95 -8.79 -3.45 5.81
C GLY A 95 -8.41 -2.59 7.01
N SER A 96 -8.40 -1.25 6.87
CA SER A 96 -7.98 -0.37 7.97
C SER A 96 -8.78 -0.59 9.25
N ARG A 97 -10.08 -0.92 9.12
CA ARG A 97 -10.95 -1.24 10.26
C ARG A 97 -10.74 -2.66 10.80
N GLU A 98 -10.35 -3.60 9.95
CA GLU A 98 -10.03 -4.97 10.37
C GLU A 98 -8.75 -4.99 11.23
N ILE A 99 -7.80 -4.09 10.97
CA ILE A 99 -6.63 -3.91 11.84
C ILE A 99 -7.07 -3.49 13.25
N VAL A 100 -8.05 -2.60 13.36
CA VAL A 100 -8.58 -2.09 14.64
C VAL A 100 -9.25 -3.19 15.47
N THR A 101 -9.86 -4.18 14.84
CA THR A 101 -10.56 -5.27 15.55
C THR A 101 -9.73 -6.52 15.72
N GLY A 102 -8.70 -6.73 14.88
CA GLY A 102 -7.83 -7.90 14.94
C GLY A 102 -6.88 -7.91 16.13
N ALA A 103 -6.28 -9.07 16.39
CA ALA A 103 -5.17 -9.22 17.33
C ALA A 103 -3.92 -8.50 16.80
N ILE A 104 -3.29 -7.70 17.66
CA ILE A 104 -2.08 -6.91 17.32
C ILE A 104 -0.96 -7.07 18.35
N ASP A 105 -1.19 -7.74 19.48
CA ASP A 105 -0.24 -7.78 20.61
C ASP A 105 1.06 -8.52 20.25
N ASP A 106 0.99 -9.44 19.29
CA ASP A 106 2.15 -10.20 18.78
C ASP A 106 2.83 -9.54 17.57
N LEU A 107 2.44 -8.31 17.20
CA LEU A 107 3.01 -7.58 16.05
C LEU A 107 4.01 -6.53 16.52
N ASP A 108 5.02 -6.25 15.69
CA ASP A 108 5.97 -5.15 15.94
C ASP A 108 5.39 -3.79 15.55
N PHE A 109 4.50 -3.75 14.55
CA PHE A 109 3.84 -2.52 14.12
C PHE A 109 2.48 -2.75 13.47
N VAL A 110 1.68 -1.69 13.43
CA VAL A 110 0.47 -1.60 12.60
C VAL A 110 0.47 -0.31 11.78
N PHE A 111 0.01 -0.40 10.53
CA PHE A 111 -0.03 0.74 9.61
C PHE A 111 -1.38 0.84 8.88
N PRO A 112 -2.43 1.35 9.55
CA PRO A 112 -3.72 1.64 8.92
C PRO A 112 -3.62 2.77 7.90
N SER A 113 -4.59 2.86 6.98
CA SER A 113 -4.56 3.83 5.87
C SER A 113 -5.07 5.22 6.22
N GLY A 114 -5.54 5.46 7.45
CA GLY A 114 -6.11 6.75 7.83
C GLY A 114 -6.18 6.96 9.34
N GLN A 115 -6.30 8.23 9.70
CA GLN A 115 -6.30 8.71 11.09
C GLN A 115 -7.41 8.09 11.97
N PRO A 116 -8.65 7.86 11.50
CA PRO A 116 -9.69 7.26 12.35
C PRO A 116 -9.29 5.90 12.93
N ALA A 117 -8.77 5.00 12.09
CA ALA A 117 -8.31 3.68 12.53
C ALA A 117 -7.07 3.78 13.44
N ALA A 118 -6.13 4.68 13.11
CA ALA A 118 -4.95 4.91 13.94
C ALA A 118 -5.31 5.39 15.35
N LEU A 119 -6.26 6.33 15.48
CA LEU A 119 -6.73 6.82 16.77
C LEU A 119 -7.36 5.71 17.61
N GLN A 120 -8.21 4.86 17.00
CA GLN A 120 -8.80 3.72 17.71
C GLN A 120 -7.72 2.72 18.17
N LEU A 121 -6.76 2.41 17.30
CA LEU A 121 -5.66 1.51 17.63
C LEU A 121 -4.80 2.03 18.79
N ARG A 122 -4.46 3.32 18.77
CA ARG A 122 -3.71 3.95 19.87
C ARG A 122 -4.48 3.93 21.17
N GLN A 123 -5.76 4.32 21.16
CA GLN A 123 -6.61 4.27 22.35
C GLN A 123 -6.72 2.85 22.91
N ARG A 124 -6.86 1.85 22.02
CA ARG A 124 -6.91 0.43 22.42
C ARG A 124 -5.60 -0.05 23.00
N TRP A 125 -4.47 0.32 22.38
CA TRP A 125 -3.13 -0.06 22.81
C TRP A 125 -2.77 0.57 24.16
N ASP A 126 -2.94 1.88 24.29
CA ASP A 126 -2.59 2.67 25.47
C ASP A 126 -3.43 2.28 26.70
N ALA A 127 -4.58 1.61 26.50
CA ALA A 127 -5.40 1.08 27.58
C ALA A 127 -4.76 -0.11 28.30
N THR A 128 -3.86 -0.85 27.65
CA THR A 128 -3.24 -2.07 28.20
C THR A 128 -1.71 -2.07 28.14
N HIS A 129 -1.10 -1.12 27.43
CA HIS A 129 0.34 -1.02 27.20
C HIS A 129 0.85 0.42 27.41
N ALA A 130 2.17 0.58 27.43
CA ALA A 130 2.77 1.90 27.37
C ALA A 130 2.49 2.56 26.00
N PRO A 131 2.37 3.91 25.94
CA PRO A 131 2.07 4.61 24.70
C PRO A 131 3.02 4.24 23.56
N ALA A 132 2.44 3.81 22.44
CA ALA A 132 3.19 3.46 21.25
C ALA A 132 3.81 4.69 20.58
N LYS A 133 4.98 4.53 19.95
CA LYS A 133 5.56 5.60 19.13
C LYS A 133 4.86 5.66 17.78
N VAL A 134 4.60 6.87 17.32
CA VAL A 134 3.86 7.13 16.09
C VAL A 134 4.72 7.87 15.10
N PHE A 135 4.72 7.38 13.86
CA PHE A 135 5.47 7.97 12.75
C PHE A 135 4.51 8.30 11.59
N LYS A 136 4.79 9.41 10.90
CA LYS A 136 4.03 9.86 9.73
C LYS A 136 5.00 9.98 8.54
N PRO A 137 5.38 8.86 7.90
CA PRO A 137 6.44 8.88 6.89
C PRO A 137 6.04 9.62 5.62
N PHE A 138 4.76 9.51 5.25
CA PHE A 138 4.20 10.07 4.04
C PHE A 138 2.68 10.06 4.09
N PHE A 139 2.05 10.83 3.21
CA PHE A 139 0.60 10.93 3.10
C PHE A 139 0.15 10.89 1.63
N SER A 140 -1.16 10.72 1.43
CA SER A 140 -1.76 10.74 0.09
C SER A 140 -3.21 11.21 0.22
N PRO A 141 -3.62 12.30 -0.44
CA PRO A 141 -5.01 12.70 -0.51
C PRO A 141 -5.90 11.60 -1.12
N ILE A 142 -7.18 11.62 -0.75
CA ILE A 142 -8.23 10.89 -1.47
C ILE A 142 -8.68 11.73 -2.66
N VAL A 143 -8.77 11.09 -3.83
CA VAL A 143 -9.17 11.70 -5.10
C VAL A 143 -10.20 10.83 -5.81
N LEU A 144 -10.92 11.41 -6.76
CA LEU A 144 -11.82 10.68 -7.64
C LEU A 144 -11.10 10.50 -8.98
N ALA A 145 -10.62 9.31 -9.24
CA ALA A 145 -9.95 8.98 -10.49
C ALA A 145 -10.96 8.62 -11.58
N THR A 146 -10.76 9.15 -12.78
CA THR A 146 -11.67 8.96 -13.91
C THR A 146 -10.89 8.99 -15.23
N TYR A 147 -11.62 8.95 -16.34
CA TYR A 147 -11.08 9.03 -17.69
C TYR A 147 -11.43 10.39 -18.30
N ARG A 148 -10.61 10.83 -19.24
CA ARG A 148 -10.69 12.16 -19.83
C ARG A 148 -12.08 12.51 -20.35
N ASP A 149 -12.70 11.61 -21.09
CA ASP A 149 -14.04 11.76 -21.65
C ASP A 149 -15.11 11.96 -20.57
N TYR A 150 -15.05 11.20 -19.46
CA TYR A 150 -15.95 11.41 -18.32
C TYR A 150 -15.68 12.73 -17.58
N ALA A 151 -14.41 13.13 -17.44
CA ALA A 151 -14.06 14.43 -16.84
C ALA A 151 -14.55 15.59 -17.71
N GLU A 152 -14.39 15.49 -19.02
CA GLU A 152 -14.84 16.49 -20.00
C GLU A 152 -16.37 16.56 -20.08
N ALA A 153 -17.08 15.44 -19.99
CA ALA A 153 -18.53 15.41 -19.88
C ALA A 153 -19.03 16.12 -18.60
N LEU A 154 -18.35 15.93 -17.47
CA LEU A 154 -18.66 16.66 -16.23
C LEU A 154 -18.43 18.17 -16.41
N VAL A 155 -17.30 18.58 -16.99
CA VAL A 155 -16.99 20.00 -17.28
C VAL A 155 -18.04 20.61 -18.23
N GLY A 156 -18.40 19.90 -19.31
CA GLY A 156 -19.43 20.33 -20.26
C GLY A 156 -20.81 20.48 -19.62
N ALA A 157 -21.11 19.66 -18.60
CA ALA A 157 -22.30 19.77 -17.77
C ALA A 157 -22.22 20.83 -16.66
N GLY A 158 -21.17 21.65 -16.63
CA GLY A 158 -20.94 22.70 -15.63
C GLY A 158 -20.45 22.19 -14.27
N VAL A 159 -19.96 20.95 -14.19
CA VAL A 159 -19.48 20.30 -12.97
C VAL A 159 -17.96 20.14 -13.04
N GLY A 160 -17.26 21.11 -12.45
CA GLY A 160 -15.80 21.10 -12.36
C GLY A 160 -15.11 21.89 -13.46
N ALA A 161 -13.79 22.01 -13.33
CA ALA A 161 -12.95 22.76 -14.24
C ALA A 161 -11.54 22.17 -14.29
N PRO A 162 -10.87 22.18 -15.45
CA PRO A 162 -9.48 21.76 -15.54
C PRO A 162 -8.58 22.64 -14.67
N GLN A 163 -7.58 22.04 -14.03
CA GLN A 163 -6.52 22.78 -13.36
C GLN A 163 -5.55 23.37 -14.40
N PRO A 164 -4.86 24.48 -14.08
CA PRO A 164 -3.82 25.04 -14.94
C PRO A 164 -2.74 23.99 -15.29
N SER A 165 -2.45 23.86 -16.58
CA SER A 165 -1.44 22.93 -17.12
C SER A 165 -0.78 23.54 -18.34
N THR A 166 0.47 23.18 -18.61
CA THR A 166 1.20 23.58 -19.83
C THR A 166 0.82 22.75 -21.06
N GLY A 167 0.04 21.68 -20.88
CA GLY A 167 -0.49 20.82 -21.94
C GLY A 167 -1.92 20.37 -21.61
N GLU A 168 -2.33 19.20 -22.12
CA GLU A 168 -3.63 18.64 -21.74
C GLU A 168 -3.75 18.53 -20.21
N PRO A 169 -4.86 18.98 -19.61
CA PRO A 169 -5.04 18.92 -18.17
C PRO A 169 -5.18 17.46 -17.74
N LEU A 170 -4.38 17.06 -16.75
CA LEU A 170 -4.48 15.75 -16.09
C LEU A 170 -5.33 15.80 -14.81
N TYR A 171 -5.61 17.01 -14.33
CA TYR A 171 -6.27 17.24 -13.07
C TYR A 171 -7.40 18.24 -13.25
N PHE A 172 -8.49 18.00 -12.54
CA PHE A 172 -9.69 18.84 -12.57
C PHE A 172 -10.12 19.14 -11.14
N ASN A 173 -10.56 20.36 -10.87
CA ASN A 173 -11.22 20.72 -9.62
C ASN A 173 -12.68 20.28 -9.68
N LEU A 174 -13.15 19.62 -8.63
CA LEU A 174 -14.49 19.06 -8.55
C LEU A 174 -15.28 19.71 -7.39
N PRO A 175 -16.25 20.58 -7.69
CA PRO A 175 -17.20 21.04 -6.68
C PRO A 175 -18.14 19.89 -6.31
N MET A 176 -18.02 19.41 -5.07
CA MET A 176 -18.69 18.18 -4.64
C MET A 176 -20.21 18.28 -4.63
N LYS A 177 -20.80 19.43 -4.27
CA LYS A 177 -22.26 19.57 -4.23
C LYS A 177 -22.91 19.42 -5.63
N PRO A 178 -22.48 20.17 -6.67
CA PRO A 178 -22.93 19.92 -8.04
C PRO A 178 -22.72 18.48 -8.50
N PHE A 179 -21.58 17.86 -8.14
CA PHE A 179 -21.31 16.47 -8.50
C PHE A 179 -22.28 15.47 -7.84
N ILE A 180 -22.58 15.64 -6.56
CA ILE A 180 -23.57 14.83 -5.84
C ILE A 180 -24.96 14.98 -6.47
N ASP A 181 -25.32 16.19 -6.91
CA ASP A 181 -26.59 16.41 -7.62
C ASP A 181 -26.66 15.61 -8.93
N LYS A 182 -25.54 15.52 -9.68
CA LYS A 182 -25.45 14.65 -10.85
C LYS A 182 -25.63 13.17 -10.51
N ILE A 183 -25.03 12.71 -9.40
CA ILE A 183 -25.20 11.32 -8.93
C ILE A 183 -26.68 10.98 -8.68
N ARG A 184 -27.47 11.95 -8.21
CA ARG A 184 -28.89 11.76 -7.90
C ARG A 184 -29.75 11.64 -9.16
N THR A 185 -29.47 12.41 -10.21
CA THR A 185 -30.44 12.61 -11.30
C THR A 185 -29.99 12.14 -12.67
N ASP A 186 -28.69 11.95 -12.90
CA ASP A 186 -28.14 11.86 -14.24
C ASP A 186 -27.46 10.50 -14.54
N THR A 187 -27.43 10.17 -15.82
CA THR A 187 -26.64 9.09 -16.43
C THR A 187 -25.53 9.70 -17.25
N TRP A 188 -24.50 8.91 -17.58
CA TRP A 188 -23.39 9.39 -18.40
C TRP A 188 -23.84 9.82 -19.79
N GLU A 189 -24.71 9.04 -20.45
CA GLU A 189 -25.31 9.37 -21.74
C GLU A 189 -26.16 10.66 -21.71
N LYS A 190 -26.74 11.02 -20.55
CA LYS A 190 -27.44 12.30 -20.39
C LYS A 190 -26.48 13.48 -20.29
N LEU A 191 -25.30 13.28 -19.70
CA LEU A 191 -24.26 14.32 -19.63
C LEU A 191 -23.58 14.51 -20.99
N ASP A 192 -23.28 13.41 -21.66
CA ASP A 192 -22.66 13.38 -22.98
C ASP A 192 -23.09 12.09 -23.73
N PRO A 193 -23.92 12.21 -24.79
CA PRO A 193 -24.35 11.07 -25.60
C PRO A 193 -23.20 10.28 -26.25
N ASP A 194 -22.06 10.91 -26.50
CA ASP A 194 -20.92 10.26 -27.19
C ASP A 194 -20.24 9.21 -26.31
N LEU A 195 -20.42 9.29 -24.98
CA LEU A 195 -19.94 8.26 -24.04
C LEU A 195 -20.65 6.91 -24.22
N ARG A 196 -21.87 6.90 -24.79
CA ARG A 196 -22.70 5.69 -24.99
C ARG A 196 -22.82 4.82 -23.72
N ASN A 197 -22.85 5.47 -22.57
CA ASN A 197 -22.91 4.82 -21.26
C ASN A 197 -24.23 5.18 -20.56
N GLY A 198 -25.20 4.28 -20.60
CA GLY A 198 -26.51 4.48 -19.95
C GLY A 198 -26.49 4.37 -18.43
N ASN A 199 -25.35 4.04 -17.81
CA ASN A 199 -25.25 3.92 -16.36
C ASN A 199 -25.33 5.27 -15.66
N ARG A 200 -25.74 5.25 -14.39
CA ARG A 200 -25.79 6.43 -13.54
C ARG A 200 -24.40 7.02 -13.34
N VAL A 201 -24.35 8.35 -13.18
CA VAL A 201 -23.16 9.00 -12.64
C VAL A 201 -23.00 8.55 -11.20
N LEU A 202 -21.86 7.98 -10.86
CA LEU A 202 -21.57 7.52 -9.49
C LEU A 202 -20.05 7.42 -9.29
N ALA A 203 -19.58 7.66 -8.07
CA ALA A 203 -18.21 7.39 -7.68
C ALA A 203 -18.15 6.07 -6.92
N GLN A 204 -17.37 5.12 -7.43
CA GLN A 204 -17.26 3.79 -6.82
C GLN A 204 -16.19 3.78 -5.74
N THR A 205 -16.50 3.10 -4.65
CA THR A 205 -15.64 2.92 -3.50
C THR A 205 -15.37 1.44 -3.25
N SER A 206 -14.30 1.16 -2.49
CA SER A 206 -14.16 -0.14 -1.83
C SER A 206 -15.22 -0.33 -0.74
N ASP A 207 -15.22 -1.47 -0.06
CA ASP A 207 -16.16 -1.75 1.01
C ASP A 207 -16.08 -0.71 2.16
N ILE A 208 -17.21 -0.06 2.46
CA ILE A 208 -17.39 0.95 3.52
C ILE A 208 -17.05 0.37 4.90
N CYS A 209 -17.27 -0.92 5.11
CA CYS A 209 -17.10 -1.58 6.41
C CYS A 209 -15.66 -1.90 6.76
N SER A 210 -14.75 -1.88 5.78
CA SER A 210 -13.34 -2.25 5.95
C SER A 210 -12.37 -1.18 5.47
N SER A 211 -12.72 -0.42 4.43
CA SER A 211 -11.83 0.51 3.72
C SER A 211 -11.82 1.93 4.29
N ASN A 212 -10.63 2.49 4.44
CA ASN A 212 -10.45 3.89 4.81
C ASN A 212 -10.86 4.86 3.69
N SER A 213 -10.61 4.53 2.40
CA SER A 213 -10.99 5.41 1.28
C SER A 213 -12.50 5.57 1.19
N ALA A 214 -13.24 4.48 1.40
CA ALA A 214 -14.69 4.47 1.42
C ALA A 214 -15.27 5.25 2.61
N ALA A 215 -14.74 5.02 3.83
CA ALA A 215 -15.12 5.79 5.02
C ALA A 215 -14.81 7.29 4.89
N THR A 216 -13.67 7.63 4.28
CA THR A 216 -13.27 9.02 4.03
C THR A 216 -14.20 9.70 3.03
N TYR A 217 -14.54 9.00 1.93
CA TYR A 217 -15.49 9.50 0.94
C TYR A 217 -16.91 9.65 1.51
N LEU A 218 -17.36 8.72 2.35
CA LEU A 218 -18.60 8.87 3.11
C LEU A 218 -18.58 10.15 3.96
N GLY A 219 -17.48 10.40 4.69
CA GLY A 219 -17.33 11.60 5.50
C GLY A 219 -17.36 12.89 4.67
N LEU A 220 -16.73 12.89 3.50
CA LEU A 220 -16.78 13.99 2.55
C LEU A 220 -18.22 14.26 2.03
N VAL A 221 -18.93 13.21 1.61
CA VAL A 221 -20.33 13.33 1.15
C VAL A 221 -21.22 13.83 2.28
N ALA A 222 -21.04 13.29 3.49
CA ALA A 222 -21.74 13.72 4.69
C ALA A 222 -21.51 15.22 4.98
N PHE A 223 -20.25 15.67 4.97
CA PHE A 223 -19.90 17.06 5.21
C PHE A 223 -20.58 18.01 4.22
N VAL A 224 -20.54 17.67 2.93
CA VAL A 224 -21.13 18.49 1.85
C VAL A 224 -22.67 18.50 1.94
N GLU A 225 -23.30 17.35 2.15
CA GLU A 225 -24.75 17.25 2.26
C GLU A 225 -25.31 17.84 3.57
N ASN A 226 -24.45 18.04 4.56
CA ASN A 226 -24.77 18.71 5.83
C ASN A 226 -24.34 20.18 5.83
N GLY A 227 -24.26 20.82 4.65
CA GLY A 227 -23.99 22.25 4.53
C GLY A 227 -22.58 22.67 4.92
N ASN A 228 -21.58 21.82 4.64
CA ASN A 228 -20.18 22.00 5.03
C ASN A 228 -19.97 22.03 6.56
N THR A 229 -20.71 21.20 7.29
CA THR A 229 -20.56 21.02 8.74
C THR A 229 -20.58 19.55 9.11
N ILE A 230 -19.91 19.19 10.21
CA ILE A 230 -19.94 17.82 10.75
C ILE A 230 -21.15 17.65 11.70
N PRO A 231 -21.77 16.46 11.76
CA PRO A 231 -22.79 16.17 12.77
C PRO A 231 -22.18 16.29 14.17
N GLN A 232 -22.97 16.77 15.12
CA GLN A 232 -22.56 17.00 16.51
C GLN A 232 -23.11 15.93 17.46
N THR A 233 -24.18 15.23 17.06
CA THR A 233 -24.83 14.20 17.88
C THR A 233 -24.95 12.88 17.13
N GLU A 234 -25.14 11.79 17.88
CA GLU A 234 -25.39 10.46 17.29
C GLU A 234 -26.66 10.44 16.42
N ALA A 235 -27.74 11.09 16.88
CA ALA A 235 -28.99 11.18 16.13
C ALA A 235 -28.78 11.89 14.79
N GLU A 236 -28.10 13.04 14.78
CA GLU A 236 -27.75 13.76 13.55
C GLU A 236 -26.89 12.90 12.60
N ALA A 237 -25.90 12.20 13.14
CA ALA A 237 -25.03 11.34 12.36
C ALA A 237 -25.81 10.19 11.69
N VAL A 238 -26.70 9.52 12.43
CA VAL A 238 -27.54 8.44 11.91
C VAL A 238 -28.54 8.95 10.88
N ASP A 239 -29.20 10.07 11.14
CA ASP A 239 -30.14 10.68 10.18
C ASP A 239 -29.43 11.08 8.89
N LEU A 240 -28.26 11.71 8.99
CA LEU A 240 -27.45 12.08 7.83
C LEU A 240 -26.98 10.83 7.07
N ALA A 241 -26.51 9.80 7.77
CA ALA A 241 -26.08 8.54 7.17
C ALA A 241 -27.22 7.90 6.35
N ASN A 242 -28.44 7.84 6.91
CA ASN A 242 -29.61 7.32 6.20
C ASN A 242 -29.95 8.13 4.94
N ARG A 243 -29.82 9.47 4.99
CA ARG A 243 -30.05 10.34 3.82
C ARG A 243 -29.03 10.13 2.70
N ILE A 244 -27.76 9.95 3.03
CA ILE A 244 -26.69 9.81 2.03
C ILE A 244 -26.45 8.38 1.56
N LYS A 245 -26.96 7.37 2.30
CA LYS A 245 -26.77 5.94 1.98
C LYS A 245 -26.98 5.60 0.50
N PRO A 246 -28.07 6.04 -0.18
CA PRO A 246 -28.26 5.72 -1.59
C PRO A 246 -27.20 6.27 -2.54
N LEU A 247 -26.46 7.32 -2.15
CA LEU A 247 -25.35 7.87 -2.95
C LEU A 247 -24.10 6.98 -2.91
N LEU A 248 -23.96 6.18 -1.85
CA LEU A 248 -22.77 5.40 -1.57
C LEU A 248 -22.98 3.91 -1.91
N THR A 249 -24.21 3.42 -1.83
CA THR A 249 -24.53 2.00 -2.08
C THR A 249 -25.09 1.72 -3.47
N ALA A 250 -25.43 2.75 -4.26
CA ALA A 250 -25.94 2.57 -5.63
C ALA A 250 -24.96 1.86 -6.57
N GLN A 251 -23.67 1.80 -6.22
CA GLN A 251 -22.65 1.01 -6.94
C GLN A 251 -22.88 -0.51 -6.89
N GLY A 252 -23.75 -1.01 -6.00
CA GLY A 252 -23.94 -2.44 -5.79
C GLY A 252 -22.80 -3.05 -4.97
N LEU A 253 -22.34 -4.25 -5.35
CA LEU A 253 -21.25 -4.94 -4.65
C LEU A 253 -19.96 -4.11 -4.73
N PRO A 254 -19.36 -3.69 -3.60
CA PRO A 254 -18.09 -2.98 -3.63
C PRO A 254 -16.96 -3.89 -4.15
N GLY A 255 -16.03 -3.32 -4.89
CA GLY A 255 -14.80 -4.04 -5.26
C GLY A 255 -13.73 -3.89 -4.18
N ASP A 256 -12.80 -4.83 -4.11
CA ASP A 256 -11.80 -4.84 -3.03
C ASP A 256 -10.81 -3.66 -3.15
N ASP A 257 -10.26 -3.41 -4.35
CA ASP A 257 -9.26 -2.37 -4.60
C ASP A 257 -9.62 -1.55 -5.85
N MET A 258 -10.21 -0.37 -5.62
CA MET A 258 -10.64 0.55 -6.68
C MET A 258 -9.50 1.07 -7.56
N SER A 259 -8.27 1.12 -7.02
CA SER A 259 -7.12 1.53 -7.83
C SER A 259 -6.77 0.50 -8.89
N ARG A 260 -6.92 -0.79 -8.59
CA ARG A 260 -6.69 -1.86 -9.57
C ARG A 260 -7.73 -1.84 -10.67
N SER A 261 -9.01 -1.70 -10.32
CA SER A 261 -10.10 -1.58 -11.29
C SER A 261 -9.89 -0.37 -12.21
N TYR A 262 -9.48 0.77 -11.66
CA TYR A 262 -9.19 1.97 -12.42
C TYR A 262 -7.94 1.87 -13.31
N LEU A 263 -6.87 1.27 -12.83
CA LEU A 263 -5.62 1.16 -13.60
C LEU A 263 -5.65 0.00 -14.62
N ALA A 264 -6.64 -0.90 -14.54
CA ALA A 264 -6.84 -1.97 -15.52
C ALA A 264 -7.08 -1.41 -16.93
N PRO A 265 -6.66 -2.12 -18.00
CA PRO A 265 -6.86 -1.68 -19.39
C PRO A 265 -8.33 -1.31 -19.71
N ASP A 266 -9.26 -2.14 -19.24
CA ASP A 266 -10.72 -2.04 -19.39
C ASP A 266 -11.40 -1.23 -18.27
N GLY A 267 -10.61 -0.60 -17.40
CA GLY A 267 -11.12 0.12 -16.23
C GLY A 267 -12.15 1.22 -16.54
N GLN A 268 -12.18 1.75 -17.77
CA GLN A 268 -13.14 2.78 -18.20
C GLN A 268 -14.57 2.27 -18.26
N GLY A 269 -14.75 0.97 -18.54
CA GLY A 269 -16.05 0.31 -18.46
C GLY A 269 -16.36 -0.25 -17.08
N LEU A 270 -15.34 -0.69 -16.34
CA LEU A 270 -15.51 -1.28 -15.00
C LEU A 270 -15.79 -0.23 -13.92
N ALA A 271 -15.02 0.87 -13.97
CA ALA A 271 -15.11 1.95 -13.01
C ALA A 271 -14.90 3.33 -13.64
N PRO A 272 -15.95 3.95 -14.23
CA PRO A 272 -15.88 5.30 -14.79
C PRO A 272 -15.34 6.34 -13.81
N ILE A 273 -15.76 6.27 -12.54
CA ILE A 273 -15.15 7.04 -11.45
C ILE A 273 -14.82 6.09 -10.30
N ALA A 274 -13.57 6.09 -9.86
CA ALA A 274 -13.06 5.31 -8.75
C ALA A 274 -12.49 6.23 -7.65
N VAL A 275 -12.92 6.04 -6.40
CA VAL A 275 -12.34 6.71 -5.24
C VAL A 275 -11.05 6.00 -4.85
N ILE A 276 -9.91 6.67 -5.02
CA ILE A 276 -8.58 6.11 -4.81
C ILE A 276 -7.69 7.08 -4.02
N TYR A 277 -6.47 6.63 -3.72
CA TYR A 277 -5.43 7.50 -3.20
C TYR A 277 -4.61 8.11 -4.35
N GLU A 278 -4.29 9.40 -4.27
CA GLU A 278 -3.52 10.15 -5.27
C GLU A 278 -2.21 9.43 -5.69
N HIS A 279 -1.46 8.90 -4.72
CA HIS A 279 -0.18 8.25 -4.98
C HIS A 279 -0.29 7.07 -5.97
N GLN A 280 -1.43 6.38 -6.03
CA GLN A 280 -1.62 5.24 -6.91
C GLN A 280 -1.65 5.68 -8.38
N TYR A 281 -2.29 6.82 -8.67
CA TYR A 281 -2.26 7.44 -9.98
C TYR A 281 -0.89 8.03 -10.32
N LEU A 282 -0.24 8.71 -9.37
CA LEU A 282 1.06 9.33 -9.62
C LEU A 282 2.17 8.28 -9.85
N ALA A 283 2.18 7.20 -9.08
CA ALA A 283 3.06 6.06 -9.32
C ALA A 283 2.84 5.46 -10.72
N HIS A 284 1.58 5.37 -11.17
CA HIS A 284 1.26 4.96 -12.52
C HIS A 284 1.85 5.92 -13.57
N GLN A 285 1.68 7.24 -13.41
CA GLN A 285 2.22 8.23 -14.35
C GLN A 285 3.74 8.20 -14.43
N VAL A 286 4.43 8.14 -13.29
CA VAL A 286 5.90 8.02 -13.24
C VAL A 286 6.35 6.75 -13.97
N ARG A 287 5.71 5.61 -13.69
CA ARG A 287 6.03 4.33 -14.34
C ARG A 287 5.78 4.36 -15.84
N VAL A 288 4.61 4.84 -16.29
CA VAL A 288 4.25 4.89 -17.71
C VAL A 288 5.22 5.79 -18.46
N ARG A 289 5.54 6.97 -17.93
CA ARG A 289 6.51 7.87 -18.56
C ARG A 289 7.90 7.27 -18.63
N ALA A 290 8.36 6.60 -17.57
CA ALA A 290 9.65 5.91 -17.61
C ALA A 290 9.71 4.81 -18.67
N GLN A 291 8.58 4.17 -18.98
CA GLN A 291 8.48 3.09 -19.96
C GLN A 291 8.26 3.57 -21.40
N THR A 292 7.50 4.65 -21.61
CA THR A 292 7.03 5.07 -22.93
C THR A 292 7.58 6.43 -23.39
N GLY A 293 8.15 7.21 -22.48
CA GLY A 293 8.55 8.59 -22.70
C GLY A 293 7.41 9.62 -22.56
N SER A 294 6.16 9.17 -22.41
CA SER A 294 4.95 10.02 -22.37
C SER A 294 4.07 9.70 -21.17
N LEU A 295 3.24 10.67 -20.77
CA LEU A 295 2.24 10.47 -19.70
C LEU A 295 1.01 9.72 -20.26
N ASP A 296 0.27 9.00 -19.40
CA ASP A 296 -1.08 8.56 -19.76
C ASP A 296 -2.01 9.78 -19.67
N THR A 297 -2.50 10.23 -20.83
CA THR A 297 -3.43 11.38 -20.92
C THR A 297 -4.89 10.95 -20.89
N ARG A 298 -5.20 9.65 -21.02
CA ARG A 298 -6.56 9.13 -20.96
C ARG A 298 -7.07 9.09 -19.52
N ARG A 299 -6.20 8.77 -18.58
CA ARG A 299 -6.49 8.69 -17.15
C ARG A 299 -6.24 10.05 -16.48
N VAL A 300 -7.22 10.57 -15.76
CA VAL A 300 -7.17 11.89 -15.11
C VAL A 300 -7.73 11.82 -13.68
N LEU A 301 -7.42 12.82 -12.86
CA LEU A 301 -7.94 12.94 -11.50
C LEU A 301 -8.89 14.13 -11.35
N LEU A 302 -9.98 13.89 -10.64
CA LEU A 302 -10.86 14.92 -10.09
C LEU A 302 -10.49 15.13 -8.62
N TYR A 303 -10.05 16.35 -8.30
CA TYR A 303 -9.75 16.78 -6.94
C TYR A 303 -11.00 17.42 -6.33
N PRO A 304 -11.59 16.82 -5.28
CA PRO A 304 -12.63 17.48 -4.51
C PRO A 304 -12.16 18.85 -4.03
N ALA A 305 -13.02 19.87 -4.14
CA ALA A 305 -12.73 21.18 -3.55
C ALA A 305 -12.64 21.11 -2.01
N ALA A 306 -13.47 20.26 -1.42
CA ALA A 306 -13.44 19.88 -0.02
C ALA A 306 -12.52 18.65 0.14
N GLN A 307 -11.30 18.82 0.65
CA GLN A 307 -10.33 17.73 0.72
C GLN A 307 -10.16 17.14 2.12
N VAL A 308 -10.09 15.81 2.20
CA VAL A 308 -9.66 15.11 3.40
C VAL A 308 -8.29 14.48 3.13
N GLN A 309 -7.30 14.89 3.93
CA GLN A 309 -5.96 14.29 3.87
C GLN A 309 -5.98 12.93 4.55
N ALA A 310 -5.59 11.87 3.83
CA ALA A 310 -5.26 10.61 4.48
C ALA A 310 -3.79 10.66 4.90
N VAL A 311 -3.56 11.14 6.12
CA VAL A 311 -2.29 11.04 6.83
C VAL A 311 -2.29 9.72 7.61
N PRO A 312 -1.73 8.63 7.06
CA PRO A 312 -1.64 7.37 7.79
C PRO A 312 -0.63 7.52 8.94
N GLU A 313 -0.91 6.87 10.06
CA GLU A 313 0.00 6.80 11.19
C GLU A 313 0.57 5.39 11.27
N PHE A 314 1.90 5.27 11.19
CA PHE A 314 2.62 4.05 11.50
C PHE A 314 2.77 3.97 13.02
N ILE A 315 2.20 2.94 13.63
CA ILE A 315 2.19 2.76 15.09
C ILE A 315 3.19 1.64 15.42
N ALA A 316 4.29 2.01 16.06
CA ALA A 316 5.33 1.09 16.52
C ALA A 316 4.96 0.51 17.89
N LEU A 317 4.71 -0.79 17.91
CA LEU A 317 4.29 -1.53 19.10
C LEU A 317 5.51 -2.06 19.88
N THR A 318 6.64 -2.26 19.21
CA THR A 318 7.90 -2.75 19.79
C THR A 318 9.10 -1.86 19.38
N PRO A 319 10.27 -2.01 20.03
CA PRO A 319 11.50 -1.33 19.61
C PRO A 319 11.93 -1.68 18.18
N ALA A 320 11.63 -2.89 17.69
CA ALA A 320 11.91 -3.29 16.33
C ALA A 320 11.00 -2.54 15.34
N GLY A 321 9.71 -2.43 15.66
CA GLY A 321 8.77 -1.58 14.94
C GLY A 321 9.18 -0.11 14.93
N GLU A 322 9.69 0.41 16.05
CA GLU A 322 10.20 1.78 16.14
C GLU A 322 11.36 2.01 15.16
N ARG A 323 12.26 1.03 15.06
CA ARG A 323 13.38 1.11 14.11
C ARG A 323 12.90 1.21 12.67
N VAL A 324 11.86 0.46 12.30
CA VAL A 324 11.23 0.56 10.97
C VAL A 324 10.58 1.93 10.79
N GLY A 325 9.76 2.37 11.75
CA GLY A 325 9.08 3.67 11.71
C GLY A 325 10.06 4.83 11.50
N ARG A 326 11.18 4.84 12.23
CA ARG A 326 12.24 5.83 12.05
C ARG A 326 12.86 5.78 10.65
N LEU A 327 13.21 4.60 10.15
CA LEU A 327 13.83 4.45 8.83
C LEU A 327 12.92 4.96 7.71
N ILE A 328 11.63 4.57 7.71
CA ILE A 328 10.70 4.98 6.65
C ILE A 328 10.38 6.48 6.69
N THR A 329 10.58 7.15 7.83
CA THR A 329 10.39 8.59 8.00
C THR A 329 11.65 9.41 7.68
N GLU A 330 12.83 8.90 8.02
CA GLU A 330 14.08 9.69 8.04
C GLU A 330 15.09 9.28 6.97
N ASP A 331 15.14 8.01 6.54
CA ASP A 331 16.15 7.56 5.58
C ASP A 331 15.90 8.22 4.20
N PRO A 332 16.88 8.97 3.66
CA PRO A 332 16.68 9.73 2.44
C PRO A 332 16.41 8.85 1.21
N ARG A 333 16.87 7.59 1.21
CA ARG A 333 16.59 6.62 0.13
C ARG A 333 15.14 6.15 0.20
N LEU A 334 14.63 5.84 1.41
CA LEU A 334 13.23 5.44 1.61
C LEU A 334 12.26 6.60 1.34
N ARG A 335 12.60 7.82 1.76
CA ARG A 335 11.82 9.02 1.45
C ARG A 335 11.78 9.30 -0.05
N ARG A 336 12.93 9.20 -0.74
CA ARG A 336 12.98 9.30 -2.20
C ARG A 336 12.12 8.22 -2.85
N ARG A 337 12.19 6.98 -2.36
CA ARG A 337 11.37 5.90 -2.91
C ARG A 337 9.88 6.13 -2.68
N ALA A 338 9.49 6.73 -1.56
CA ALA A 338 8.10 7.14 -1.33
C ALA A 338 7.61 8.14 -2.39
N LEU A 339 8.43 9.14 -2.76
CA LEU A 339 8.13 10.08 -3.86
C LEU A 339 7.97 9.35 -5.20
N GLU A 340 8.86 8.40 -5.51
CA GLU A 340 8.78 7.57 -6.73
C GLU A 340 7.53 6.69 -6.77
N LEU A 341 7.01 6.31 -5.61
CA LEU A 341 5.73 5.62 -5.43
C LEU A 341 4.54 6.59 -5.34
N GLY A 342 4.74 7.86 -5.70
CA GLY A 342 3.68 8.88 -5.81
C GLY A 342 3.23 9.46 -4.47
N PHE A 343 3.83 9.06 -3.34
CA PHE A 343 3.45 9.62 -2.05
C PHE A 343 3.97 11.04 -1.86
N ARG A 344 3.26 11.81 -1.03
CA ARG A 344 3.75 13.08 -0.51
C ARG A 344 4.54 12.81 0.76
N VAL A 345 5.75 13.36 0.85
CA VAL A 345 6.58 13.29 2.07
C VAL A 345 6.50 14.62 2.81
N PHE A 346 6.57 14.58 4.14
CA PHE A 346 6.64 15.79 4.97
C PHE A 346 8.00 16.48 4.80
N GLU A 347 8.04 17.80 4.85
CA GLU A 347 9.31 18.51 4.89
C GLU A 347 10.03 18.31 6.24
N SER A 348 11.30 18.74 6.31
CA SER A 348 12.14 18.56 7.51
C SER A 348 11.64 19.30 8.75
N ASP A 349 10.75 20.27 8.57
CA ASP A 349 10.09 21.04 9.62
C ASP A 349 8.66 20.52 9.93
N ASP A 350 8.33 19.31 9.47
CA ASP A 350 7.01 18.68 9.55
C ASP A 350 5.88 19.49 8.92
N THR A 351 6.19 20.49 8.08
CA THR A 351 5.16 21.21 7.34
C THR A 351 4.61 20.37 6.19
N LEU A 352 3.33 20.54 5.89
CA LEU A 352 2.65 19.97 4.72
C LEU A 352 3.03 20.68 3.41
N THR A 353 4.14 21.42 3.40
CA THR A 353 4.59 22.09 2.18
C THR A 353 5.02 21.04 1.16
N THR A 354 4.72 21.28 -0.11
CA THR A 354 4.90 20.27 -1.17
C THR A 354 6.27 20.37 -1.83
N GLY A 355 7.29 20.93 -1.18
CA GLY A 355 8.56 21.32 -1.81
C GLY A 355 9.28 20.17 -2.52
N GLN A 356 9.58 19.10 -1.78
CA GLN A 356 10.21 17.89 -2.31
C GLN A 356 9.33 17.17 -3.34
N PHE A 357 8.02 17.12 -3.08
CA PHE A 357 7.05 16.48 -3.97
C PHE A 357 6.90 17.21 -5.31
N THR A 358 6.70 18.52 -5.28
CA THR A 358 6.65 19.42 -6.44
C THR A 358 7.94 19.33 -7.25
N THR A 359 9.09 19.38 -6.57
CA THR A 359 10.41 19.24 -7.23
C THR A 359 10.52 17.90 -7.94
N PHE A 360 10.14 16.80 -7.28
CA PHE A 360 10.18 15.46 -7.85
C PHE A 360 9.27 15.34 -9.08
N LEU A 361 8.01 15.76 -9.00
CA LEU A 361 7.08 15.68 -10.13
C LEU A 361 7.57 16.50 -11.33
N ASN A 362 8.09 17.71 -11.10
CA ASN A 362 8.68 18.53 -12.15
C ASN A 362 9.88 17.85 -12.83
N GLN A 363 10.77 17.20 -12.05
CA GLN A 363 11.88 16.41 -12.61
C GLN A 363 11.39 15.20 -13.42
N GLN A 364 10.29 14.59 -12.99
CA GLN A 364 9.62 13.53 -13.72
C GLN A 364 8.74 14.04 -14.86
N GLY A 365 8.69 15.34 -15.14
CA GLY A 365 7.82 15.92 -16.17
C GLY A 365 6.34 15.61 -15.97
N VAL A 366 5.91 15.34 -14.73
CA VAL A 366 4.52 15.15 -14.35
C VAL A 366 4.00 16.49 -13.81
N PRO A 367 2.88 17.03 -14.33
CA PRO A 367 2.27 18.24 -13.78
C PRO A 367 2.02 18.09 -12.28
N VAL A 368 2.22 19.19 -11.54
CA VAL A 368 1.98 19.23 -10.10
C VAL A 368 0.50 19.55 -9.86
N PRO A 369 -0.24 18.70 -9.14
CA PRO A 369 -1.65 18.99 -8.86
C PRO A 369 -1.79 20.15 -7.88
N SER A 370 -2.71 21.06 -8.18
CA SER A 370 -3.20 22.03 -7.22
C SER A 370 -4.17 21.32 -6.27
N SER A 371 -3.61 20.70 -5.23
CA SER A 371 -4.39 19.93 -4.27
C SER A 371 -5.06 20.80 -3.20
N GLY A 372 -5.09 22.15 -3.29
CA GLY A 372 -5.74 22.99 -2.27
C GLY A 372 -5.23 22.78 -0.83
N VAL A 373 -4.06 22.14 -0.67
CA VAL A 373 -3.39 21.91 0.60
C VAL A 373 -3.05 23.29 1.16
N GLY A 374 -3.75 23.70 2.22
CA GLY A 374 -3.57 25.00 2.88
C GLY A 374 -4.83 25.87 2.97
N ASP A 375 -5.82 25.70 2.08
CA ASP A 375 -6.91 26.68 1.95
C ASP A 375 -8.30 26.17 2.39
N THR A 376 -8.63 24.89 2.17
CA THR A 376 -9.95 24.30 2.53
C THR A 376 -9.85 22.82 2.88
N GLU A 377 -9.31 22.49 4.06
CA GLU A 377 -9.43 21.14 4.62
C GLU A 377 -10.86 20.84 5.08
N THR A 378 -11.33 19.64 4.79
CA THR A 378 -12.60 19.09 5.27
C THR A 378 -12.38 18.31 6.55
N PHE A 379 -13.25 18.53 7.52
CA PHE A 379 -13.23 17.80 8.78
C PHE A 379 -14.09 16.54 8.67
N LEU A 380 -13.52 15.40 9.02
CA LEU A 380 -14.31 14.20 9.26
C LEU A 380 -15.13 14.37 10.55
N PRO A 381 -16.32 13.76 10.65
CA PRO A 381 -17.04 13.67 11.92
C PRO A 381 -16.14 13.11 13.02
N ALA A 382 -16.42 13.50 14.26
CA ALA A 382 -15.76 12.92 15.43
C ALA A 382 -15.85 11.38 15.38
N LEU A 383 -14.79 10.70 15.82
CA LEU A 383 -14.62 9.26 15.61
C LEU A 383 -15.85 8.41 15.98
N PRO A 384 -16.50 8.59 17.16
CA PRO A 384 -17.70 7.81 17.49
C PRO A 384 -18.87 8.05 16.52
N LEU A 385 -19.01 9.28 16.02
CA LEU A 385 -20.07 9.64 15.07
C LEU A 385 -19.77 9.06 13.69
N LEU A 386 -18.53 9.16 13.22
CA LEU A 386 -18.10 8.54 11.96
C LEU A 386 -18.34 7.02 11.98
N GLU A 387 -18.03 6.34 13.08
CA GLU A 387 -18.30 4.91 13.26
C GLU A 387 -19.80 4.58 13.13
N LYS A 388 -20.68 5.40 13.74
CA LYS A 388 -22.14 5.25 13.61
C LYS A 388 -22.59 5.45 12.16
N MET A 389 -22.02 6.40 11.45
CA MET A 389 -22.35 6.59 10.03
C MET A 389 -21.89 5.41 9.17
N ILE A 390 -20.66 4.92 9.37
CA ILE A 390 -20.11 3.78 8.62
C ILE A 390 -21.00 2.54 8.81
N THR A 391 -21.33 2.20 10.05
CA THR A 391 -22.17 1.04 10.36
C THR A 391 -23.61 1.20 9.83
N THR A 392 -24.15 2.42 9.80
CA THR A 392 -25.50 2.71 9.28
C THR A 392 -25.57 2.61 7.75
N VAL A 393 -24.57 3.16 7.05
CA VAL A 393 -24.50 3.11 5.57
C VAL A 393 -24.14 1.71 5.09
N GLY A 394 -23.07 1.14 5.64
CA GLY A 394 -22.49 -0.12 5.17
C GLY A 394 -23.18 -1.38 5.70
N GLU A 395 -24.08 -1.27 6.68
CA GLU A 395 -24.72 -2.41 7.34
C GLU A 395 -23.69 -3.43 7.84
N CYS A 396 -22.61 -2.92 8.43
CA CYS A 396 -21.42 -3.71 8.71
C CYS A 396 -21.71 -4.85 9.69
N PRO A 397 -21.13 -6.05 9.45
CA PRO A 397 -21.25 -7.14 10.39
C PRO A 397 -20.68 -6.73 11.75
N PRO A 398 -21.20 -7.30 12.86
CA PRO A 398 -20.64 -7.04 14.17
C PRO A 398 -19.16 -7.46 14.18
N PRO A 399 -18.30 -6.76 14.96
CA PRO A 399 -16.89 -7.10 15.05
C PRO A 399 -16.74 -8.58 15.43
N ARG A 400 -15.93 -9.31 14.65
CA ARG A 400 -15.58 -10.70 14.98
C ARG A 400 -14.81 -10.68 16.29
N ARG A 401 -15.33 -11.38 17.31
CA ARG A 401 -14.72 -11.51 18.63
C ARG A 401 -13.53 -12.46 18.60
#